data_AF-A0A5J5NII0-F1
#
_entry.id   AF-A0A5J5NII0-F1
#
_cell.length_a   1.000
_cell.length_b   1.000
_cell.length_c   1.000
_cell.angle_alpha   90.00
_cell.angle_beta   90.00
_cell.angle_gamma   90.00
#
_symmetry.space_group_name_H-M   'P 1'
#
loop_
_entity.id
_entity.type
_entity.pdbx_description
1 polymer ?
#
loop_
_entity_poly.entity_id
_entity_poly.type
_entity_poly.pdbx_seq_one_letter_code
_entity_poly.pdbx_strand_id
1 'polypeptide(L)'
;MRALLSPESSSLYFTSINIVSRDPNPCRSRTSLYFLKRDGGCRLIRRKPRSTAVKAVLDSATIEELGLKESDMRNPAISSTYRRSMLPKPNQTVLEAQARICTGPTQTRPLSEEQAFKVLDTILRSVRGELKDEEQVSKAQIGAFFAGMTIRANSFPEETQWSEGERRAMNLFWPLLLRALPPDVIFIADPEGSIMGLGNSVGPQFIGNGTTEMRLVGALREILAGGHLGYEEVQGVLKDVLPLKFEDGKSTGVSESLLSAFLIGQRMNRETDRKLKAYCLAFDDELGPAPVADVSSLTHYGEPYDGNTRFFRSTLFVAAVRSCYGESSLLHGVEWMPPKGGVTEEQMLNFMGANTNLSLHQAKELIEDEEVGFAYISQHEARPSLYSLIGLREHIKKRPPLATTEKVQQFIRAKGKESIVAGFYHEGYEEPLLMLMKRRGVHSGLVVKEYHIRVLGSRLMLWTMILNQLIHQELIDRI
;
A
#
# COMPACT_ATOMS: atom_id res chain seq x y z
N MET A 1 5.75 -50.79 -3.28
CA MET A 1 4.96 -51.50 -2.24
C MET A 1 4.12 -50.46 -1.50
N ARG A 2 2.82 -50.71 -1.40
CA ARG A 2 1.78 -49.85 -0.83
C ARG A 2 1.78 -49.90 0.71
N ALA A 3 1.42 -48.79 1.34
CA ALA A 3 0.56 -48.67 2.54
C ALA A 3 0.32 -47.15 2.74
N LEU A 4 -0.82 -46.53 2.37
CA LEU A 4 -2.15 -46.53 2.99
C LEU A 4 -2.11 -46.55 4.52
N LEU A 5 -2.52 -45.43 5.14
CA LEU A 5 -3.48 -45.36 6.25
C LEU A 5 -3.95 -43.89 6.43
N SER A 6 -5.26 -43.70 6.42
CA SER A 6 -6.00 -42.44 6.65
C SER A 6 -6.41 -42.34 8.14
N PRO A 7 -7.03 -41.23 8.60
CA PRO A 7 -6.88 -40.67 9.95
C PRO A 7 -7.95 -41.10 10.96
N GLU A 8 -7.64 -40.96 12.25
CA GLU A 8 -8.64 -40.93 13.33
C GLU A 8 -8.65 -39.58 14.06
N SER A 9 -9.87 -39.09 14.23
CA SER A 9 -10.31 -37.90 14.95
C SER A 9 -10.40 -38.15 16.45
N SER A 10 -9.84 -37.26 17.27
CA SER A 10 -10.18 -37.17 18.69
C SER A 10 -10.59 -35.74 19.06
N SER A 11 -11.90 -35.54 19.18
CA SER A 11 -12.55 -34.37 19.75
C SER A 11 -12.33 -34.33 21.26
N LEU A 12 -11.76 -33.24 21.77
CA LEU A 12 -11.79 -32.93 23.20
C LEU A 12 -12.82 -31.84 23.45
N TYR A 13 -13.90 -32.26 24.11
CA TYR A 13 -14.97 -31.43 24.64
C TYR A 13 -14.44 -30.54 25.77
N PHE A 14 -14.66 -29.23 25.68
CA PHE A 14 -14.56 -28.32 26.83
C PHE A 14 -15.97 -27.89 27.25
N THR A 15 -16.35 -28.36 28.43
CA THR A 15 -17.57 -28.00 29.15
C THR A 15 -17.60 -26.51 29.51
N SER A 16 -18.71 -25.86 29.16
CA SER A 16 -19.02 -24.48 29.52
C SER A 16 -19.33 -24.36 31.01
N ILE A 17 -18.60 -23.48 31.72
CA ILE A 17 -18.95 -23.07 33.08
C ILE A 17 -19.58 -21.67 32.98
N ASN A 18 -20.88 -21.61 33.25
CA ASN A 18 -21.63 -20.38 33.49
C ASN A 18 -21.23 -19.82 34.86
N ILE A 19 -20.79 -18.56 34.93
CA ILE A 19 -20.74 -17.81 36.19
C ILE A 19 -21.52 -16.52 36.02
N VAL A 20 -22.59 -16.46 36.81
CA VAL A 20 -23.55 -15.38 37.00
C VAL A 20 -22.84 -14.15 37.58
N SER A 21 -23.18 -12.98 37.05
CA SER A 21 -22.78 -11.70 37.63
C SER A 21 -23.63 -11.37 38.86
N ARG A 22 -23.01 -10.85 39.92
CA ARG A 22 -23.54 -9.79 40.78
C ARG A 22 -22.53 -9.32 41.82
N ASP A 23 -22.50 -8.00 41.94
CA ASP A 23 -22.19 -7.17 43.12
C ASP A 23 -20.77 -6.62 43.41
N PRO A 24 -20.71 -5.43 44.04
CA PRO A 24 -19.81 -4.34 43.65
C PRO A 24 -18.87 -3.85 44.78
N ASN A 25 -17.95 -2.98 44.38
CA ASN A 25 -17.08 -2.05 45.15
C ASN A 25 -15.56 -2.35 45.17
N PRO A 26 -14.72 -1.30 45.07
CA PRO A 26 -13.31 -1.41 44.71
C PRO A 26 -12.41 -1.38 45.96
N CYS A 27 -11.54 -2.37 46.13
CA CYS A 27 -10.50 -2.33 47.15
C CYS A 27 -9.14 -2.02 46.52
N ARG A 28 -8.57 -0.88 46.92
CA ARG A 28 -7.19 -0.45 46.62
C ARG A 28 -6.20 -1.53 47.01
N SER A 29 -5.39 -2.00 46.05
CA SER A 29 -4.16 -2.73 46.33
C SER A 29 -2.99 -2.01 45.67
N ARG A 30 -2.14 -1.39 46.49
CA ARG A 30 -0.81 -0.89 46.10
C ARG A 30 0.11 -2.10 45.94
N THR A 31 0.76 -2.22 44.79
CA THR A 31 1.88 -3.15 44.60
C THR A 31 3.10 -2.35 44.16
N SER A 32 4.04 -2.12 45.07
CA SER A 32 5.38 -1.62 44.75
C SER A 32 6.30 -2.81 44.51
N LEU A 33 6.87 -2.91 43.31
CA LEU A 33 7.96 -3.84 43.01
C LEU A 33 9.29 -3.09 43.16
N TYR A 34 10.11 -3.50 44.12
CA TYR A 34 11.49 -3.07 44.27
C TYR A 34 12.38 -3.97 43.42
N PHE A 35 13.16 -3.40 42.50
CA PHE A 35 14.24 -4.10 41.80
C PHE A 35 15.56 -3.90 42.54
N LEU A 36 16.20 -5.02 42.89
CA LEU A 36 17.50 -5.09 43.54
C LEU A 36 18.59 -4.68 42.52
N LYS A 37 19.38 -3.65 42.84
CA LYS A 37 20.56 -3.25 42.05
C LYS A 37 21.65 -4.32 42.19
N ARG A 38 22.20 -4.77 41.05
CA ARG A 38 23.47 -5.50 40.97
C ARG A 38 24.51 -4.52 40.39
N ASP A 39 25.61 -4.34 41.12
CA ASP A 39 26.67 -3.38 40.82
C ASP A 39 27.39 -3.69 39.49
N GLY A 40 27.57 -2.65 38.69
CA GLY A 40 28.38 -2.62 37.46
C GLY A 40 28.39 -1.18 36.94
N GLY A 41 29.53 -0.50 37.07
CA GLY A 41 29.65 0.95 36.94
C GLY A 41 29.34 1.49 35.54
N CYS A 42 28.24 2.22 35.41
CA CYS A 42 28.02 3.21 34.36
C CYS A 42 27.69 4.56 35.04
N ARG A 43 28.40 5.63 34.64
CA ARG A 43 28.21 6.98 35.16
C ARG A 43 26.77 7.45 34.91
N LEU A 44 25.95 7.42 35.95
CA LEU A 44 24.60 7.98 35.93
C LEU A 44 24.69 9.51 35.96
N ILE A 45 24.54 10.14 34.79
CA ILE A 45 24.15 11.55 34.72
C ILE A 45 22.71 11.63 35.25
N ARG A 46 22.56 12.24 36.42
CA ARG A 46 21.29 12.49 37.10
C ARG A 46 20.46 13.48 36.26
N ARG A 47 19.72 13.01 35.26
CA ARG A 47 18.70 13.82 34.56
C ARG A 47 17.55 14.09 35.55
N LYS A 48 17.29 15.37 35.84
CA LYS A 48 16.07 15.79 36.54
C LYS A 48 14.89 15.60 35.57
N PRO A 49 13.81 14.91 35.95
CA PRO A 49 12.61 14.89 35.12
C PRO A 49 11.96 16.28 35.24
N ARG A 50 12.06 17.11 34.19
CA ARG A 50 11.07 18.16 34.01
C ARG A 50 9.83 17.48 33.44
N SER A 51 8.89 17.14 34.33
CA SER A 51 7.57 16.69 33.92
C SER A 51 6.80 17.86 33.32
N THR A 52 6.97 18.12 32.02
CA THR A 52 5.93 18.79 31.23
C THR A 52 4.94 17.72 30.83
N ALA A 53 4.03 17.39 31.74
CA ALA A 53 2.80 16.70 31.37
C ALA A 53 2.01 17.67 30.49
N VAL A 54 2.26 17.64 29.18
CA VAL A 54 1.37 18.28 28.21
C VAL A 54 0.09 17.48 28.26
N LYS A 55 -0.90 18.05 28.94
CA LYS A 55 -2.27 17.56 28.92
C LYS A 55 -2.72 17.70 27.46
N ALA A 56 -2.70 16.60 26.71
CA ALA A 56 -3.22 16.53 25.35
C ALA A 56 -4.76 16.60 25.40
N VAL A 57 -5.26 17.75 25.80
CA VAL A 57 -6.59 18.24 25.50
C VAL A 57 -6.30 19.61 24.92
N LEU A 58 -6.25 19.71 23.59
CA LEU A 58 -6.23 21.02 22.95
C LEU A 58 -7.48 21.75 23.43
N ASP A 59 -7.26 22.84 24.16
CA ASP A 59 -8.33 23.75 24.55
C ASP A 59 -8.77 24.50 23.27
N SER A 60 -10.07 24.80 23.11
CA SER A 60 -10.58 25.52 21.93
C SER A 60 -9.82 26.83 21.67
N ALA A 61 -9.26 27.43 22.73
CA ALA A 61 -8.44 28.63 22.63
C ALA A 61 -7.10 28.41 21.89
N THR A 62 -6.47 27.23 22.02
CA THR A 62 -5.20 26.92 21.32
C THR A 62 -5.43 26.62 19.83
N ILE A 63 -6.65 26.15 19.49
CA ILE A 63 -7.08 25.88 18.12
C ILE A 63 -7.24 27.19 17.32
N GLU A 64 -7.77 28.24 17.95
CA GLU A 64 -7.88 29.58 17.34
C GLU A 64 -6.50 30.26 17.15
N GLU A 65 -5.57 30.10 18.11
CA GLU A 65 -4.24 30.72 18.06
C GLU A 65 -3.33 30.10 16.99
N LEU A 66 -3.57 28.83 16.63
CA LEU A 66 -2.86 28.09 15.56
C LEU A 66 -3.54 28.22 14.18
N GLY A 67 -4.66 28.92 14.07
CA GLY A 67 -5.41 29.06 12.80
C GLY A 67 -5.96 27.75 12.24
N LEU A 68 -6.04 26.70 13.05
CA LEU A 68 -6.55 25.38 12.65
C LEU A 68 -8.08 25.41 12.74
N LYS A 69 -8.78 25.24 11.61
CA LYS A 69 -10.24 25.10 11.65
C LYS A 69 -10.60 23.76 12.30
N GLU A 70 -11.50 23.80 13.28
CA GLU A 70 -12.04 22.61 13.98
C GLU A 70 -12.68 21.58 13.00
N SER A 71 -13.06 22.01 11.80
CA SER A 71 -13.57 21.17 10.71
C SER A 71 -12.52 20.29 10.01
N ASP A 72 -11.23 20.54 10.20
CA ASP A 72 -10.14 19.83 9.51
C ASP A 72 -9.51 18.72 10.36
N MET A 73 -9.74 18.72 11.67
CA MET A 73 -9.30 17.64 12.57
C MET A 73 -10.30 16.47 12.55
N ARG A 74 -10.17 15.61 11.54
CA ARG A 74 -10.88 14.33 11.52
C ARG A 74 -10.34 13.43 12.63
N ASN A 75 -11.23 12.82 13.41
CA ASN A 75 -10.86 11.87 14.46
C ASN A 75 -10.84 10.45 13.86
N PRO A 76 -9.68 9.75 13.86
CA PRO A 76 -9.55 8.45 13.19
C PRO A 76 -10.45 7.35 13.77
N ALA A 77 -10.93 7.51 15.00
CA ALA A 77 -11.83 6.56 15.65
C ALA A 77 -13.29 6.71 15.22
N ILE A 78 -13.71 7.87 14.68
CA ILE A 78 -15.12 8.15 14.33
C ILE A 78 -15.34 8.58 12.88
N SER A 79 -14.31 9.11 12.22
CA SER A 79 -14.44 9.61 10.85
C SER A 79 -14.64 8.45 9.88
N SER A 80 -15.70 8.55 9.06
CA SER A 80 -16.05 7.52 8.08
C SER A 80 -15.12 7.49 6.87
N THR A 81 -14.38 8.57 6.60
CA THR A 81 -13.39 8.62 5.52
C THR A 81 -12.38 9.76 5.68
N TYR A 82 -11.13 9.49 5.29
CA TYR A 82 -10.04 10.47 5.11
C TYR A 82 -9.78 10.77 3.62
N ARG A 83 -10.60 10.21 2.74
CA ARG A 83 -10.54 10.48 1.31
C ARG A 83 -10.75 11.98 1.06
N ARG A 84 -9.92 12.55 0.19
CA ARG A 84 -10.08 13.92 -0.31
C ARG A 84 -11.37 14.01 -1.14
N SER A 85 -12.20 15.00 -0.85
CA SER A 85 -13.48 15.21 -1.56
C SER A 85 -13.27 15.59 -3.04
N MET A 86 -12.14 16.23 -3.35
CA MET A 86 -11.79 16.67 -4.72
C MET A 86 -11.47 15.51 -5.68
N LEU A 87 -11.17 14.31 -5.16
CA LEU A 87 -10.90 13.17 -6.03
C LEU A 87 -12.20 12.67 -6.67
N PRO A 88 -12.30 12.51 -7.99
CA PRO A 88 -13.45 11.89 -8.64
C PRO A 88 -13.68 10.48 -8.11
N LYS A 89 -14.93 10.10 -7.87
CA LYS A 89 -15.26 8.74 -7.43
C LYS A 89 -15.28 7.78 -8.63
N PRO A 90 -14.82 6.53 -8.46
CA PRO A 90 -14.96 5.52 -9.49
C PRO A 90 -16.42 5.08 -9.65
N ASN A 91 -16.80 4.70 -10.87
CA ASN A 91 -18.06 4.02 -11.11
C ASN A 91 -18.07 2.67 -10.37
N GLN A 92 -19.07 2.48 -9.51
CA GLN A 92 -19.09 1.33 -8.59
C GLN A 92 -19.28 -0.02 -9.31
N THR A 93 -20.09 -0.06 -10.38
CA THR A 93 -20.31 -1.28 -11.17
C THR A 93 -18.99 -1.80 -11.76
N VAL A 94 -18.20 -0.92 -12.37
CA VAL A 94 -16.91 -1.30 -12.95
C VAL A 94 -15.88 -1.62 -11.85
N LEU A 95 -15.89 -0.88 -10.75
CA LEU A 95 -15.00 -1.11 -9.61
C LEU A 95 -15.20 -2.50 -8.98
N GLU A 96 -16.44 -2.96 -8.85
CA GLU A 96 -16.78 -4.29 -8.37
C GLU A 96 -16.32 -5.39 -9.33
N ALA A 97 -16.46 -5.17 -10.64
CA ALA A 97 -15.95 -6.09 -11.65
C ALA A 97 -14.41 -6.19 -11.59
N GLN A 98 -13.70 -5.07 -11.54
CA GLN A 98 -12.24 -5.03 -11.36
C GLN A 98 -11.81 -5.75 -10.08
N ALA A 99 -12.59 -5.65 -8.99
CA ALA A 99 -12.31 -6.38 -7.76
C ALA A 99 -12.32 -7.92 -7.93
N ARG A 100 -13.03 -8.43 -8.95
CA ARG A 100 -13.13 -9.87 -9.26
C ARG A 100 -12.11 -10.34 -10.30
N ILE A 101 -11.92 -9.56 -11.37
CA ILE A 101 -11.16 -10.01 -12.55
C ILE A 101 -9.72 -9.50 -12.63
N CYS A 102 -9.41 -8.35 -12.03
CA CYS A 102 -8.06 -7.77 -12.07
C CYS A 102 -7.16 -8.39 -10.99
N THR A 103 -7.07 -9.72 -10.96
CA THR A 103 -6.27 -10.48 -9.99
C THR A 103 -5.33 -11.44 -10.71
N GLY A 104 -4.42 -12.07 -9.96
CA GLY A 104 -3.49 -13.02 -10.54
C GLY A 104 -4.16 -14.28 -11.12
N PRO A 105 -3.38 -15.11 -11.84
CA PRO A 105 -3.87 -16.26 -12.62
C PRO A 105 -4.65 -17.31 -11.83
N THR A 106 -4.49 -17.36 -10.51
CA THR A 106 -5.16 -18.34 -9.63
C THR A 106 -6.26 -17.74 -8.75
N GLN A 107 -6.40 -16.41 -8.71
CA GLN A 107 -7.32 -15.72 -7.79
C GLN A 107 -8.50 -15.06 -8.51
N THR A 108 -8.41 -14.99 -9.83
CA THR A 108 -9.42 -14.39 -10.69
C THR A 108 -10.73 -15.16 -10.64
N ARG A 109 -11.81 -14.40 -10.48
CA ARG A 109 -13.17 -14.93 -10.46
C ARG A 109 -13.91 -14.33 -11.67
N PRO A 110 -14.11 -15.11 -12.74
CA PRO A 110 -14.86 -14.65 -13.90
C PRO A 110 -16.22 -14.05 -13.52
N LEU A 111 -16.69 -13.10 -14.33
CA LEU A 111 -18.01 -12.52 -14.18
C LEU A 111 -19.09 -13.50 -14.64
N SER A 112 -20.27 -13.44 -14.01
CA SER A 112 -21.47 -14.04 -14.61
C SER A 112 -21.88 -13.27 -15.86
N GLU A 113 -22.78 -13.85 -16.66
CA GLU A 113 -23.32 -13.18 -17.84
C GLU A 113 -23.97 -11.83 -17.50
N GLU A 114 -24.90 -11.81 -16.54
CA GLU A 114 -25.55 -10.58 -16.10
C GLU A 114 -24.56 -9.50 -15.64
N GLN A 115 -23.51 -9.90 -14.91
CA GLN A 115 -22.43 -9.00 -14.49
C GLN A 115 -21.66 -8.45 -15.68
N ALA A 116 -21.27 -9.31 -16.63
CA ALA A 116 -20.51 -8.90 -17.81
C ALA A 116 -21.33 -7.94 -18.70
N PHE A 117 -22.61 -8.25 -18.95
CA PHE A 117 -23.52 -7.38 -19.68
C PHE A 117 -23.67 -6.02 -19.00
N LYS A 118 -23.94 -6.01 -17.69
CA LYS A 118 -24.08 -4.77 -16.92
C LYS A 118 -22.84 -3.89 -17.00
N VAL A 119 -21.65 -4.49 -16.87
CA VAL A 119 -20.38 -3.75 -16.90
C VAL A 119 -20.10 -3.17 -18.29
N LEU A 120 -20.24 -3.97 -19.34
CA LEU A 120 -19.97 -3.51 -20.71
C LEU A 120 -21.00 -2.46 -21.18
N ASP A 121 -22.28 -2.61 -20.82
CA ASP A 121 -23.31 -1.60 -21.04
C ASP A 121 -22.96 -0.29 -20.32
N THR A 122 -22.56 -0.36 -19.05
CA THR A 122 -22.17 0.80 -18.26
C THR A 122 -20.98 1.53 -18.89
N ILE A 123 -19.96 0.79 -19.36
CA ILE A 123 -18.82 1.36 -20.08
C ILE A 123 -19.28 2.04 -21.37
N LEU A 124 -20.10 1.37 -22.18
CA LEU A 124 -20.59 1.91 -23.45
C LEU A 124 -21.39 3.21 -23.26
N ARG A 125 -22.33 3.20 -22.32
CA ARG A 125 -23.15 4.37 -21.95
C ARG A 125 -22.29 5.52 -21.42
N SER A 126 -21.28 5.22 -20.59
CA SER A 126 -20.36 6.24 -20.09
C SER A 126 -19.56 6.90 -21.20
N VAL A 127 -19.01 6.11 -22.13
CA VAL A 127 -18.22 6.63 -23.27
C VAL A 127 -19.07 7.47 -24.22
N ARG A 128 -20.37 7.16 -24.34
CA ARG A 128 -21.34 7.96 -25.11
C ARG A 128 -21.87 9.19 -24.37
N GLY A 129 -21.50 9.39 -23.11
CA GLY A 129 -22.02 10.49 -22.28
C GLY A 129 -23.49 10.30 -21.87
N GLU A 130 -23.98 9.06 -21.83
CA GLU A 130 -25.37 8.71 -21.53
C GLU A 130 -25.63 8.46 -20.03
N LEU A 131 -24.58 8.38 -19.20
CA LEU A 131 -24.72 8.35 -17.74
C LEU A 131 -24.96 9.77 -17.23
N LYS A 132 -26.14 10.05 -16.65
CA LYS A 132 -26.49 11.39 -16.12
C LYS A 132 -26.46 11.45 -14.59
N ASP A 133 -26.99 10.43 -13.94
CA ASP A 133 -27.17 10.38 -12.47
C ASP A 133 -26.19 9.41 -11.78
N GLU A 134 -25.26 8.84 -12.52
CA GLU A 134 -24.25 7.89 -12.02
C GLU A 134 -22.83 8.44 -12.27
N GLU A 135 -21.87 8.04 -11.44
CA GLU A 135 -20.47 8.37 -11.69
C GLU A 135 -20.01 7.81 -13.05
N GLN A 136 -19.35 8.65 -13.84
CA GLN A 136 -18.75 8.22 -15.11
C GLN A 136 -17.67 7.16 -14.88
N VAL A 137 -17.54 6.23 -15.81
CA VAL A 137 -16.44 5.28 -15.83
C VAL A 137 -15.18 6.04 -16.25
N SER A 138 -14.19 6.12 -15.37
CA SER A 138 -12.95 6.84 -15.69
C SER A 138 -12.10 6.10 -16.73
N LYS A 139 -11.22 6.83 -17.43
CA LYS A 139 -10.24 6.24 -18.34
C LYS A 139 -9.36 5.20 -17.62
N ALA A 140 -8.96 5.49 -16.39
CA ALA A 140 -8.23 4.54 -15.55
C ALA A 140 -9.02 3.24 -15.31
N GLN A 141 -10.34 3.32 -15.05
CA GLN A 141 -11.19 2.13 -14.89
C GLN A 141 -11.27 1.30 -16.17
N ILE A 142 -11.48 1.95 -17.31
CA ILE A 142 -11.58 1.29 -18.62
C ILE A 142 -10.27 0.57 -18.96
N GLY A 143 -9.12 1.25 -18.82
CA GLY A 143 -7.82 0.65 -19.10
C GLY A 143 -7.50 -0.54 -18.19
N ALA A 144 -7.77 -0.42 -16.89
CA ALA A 144 -7.57 -1.51 -15.93
C ALA A 144 -8.49 -2.70 -16.20
N PHE A 145 -9.76 -2.44 -16.54
CA PHE A 145 -10.74 -3.49 -16.85
C PHE A 145 -10.33 -4.26 -18.11
N PHE A 146 -10.05 -3.56 -19.21
CA PHE A 146 -9.68 -4.22 -20.46
C PHE A 146 -8.32 -4.90 -20.39
N ALA A 147 -7.32 -4.34 -19.69
CA ALA A 147 -6.07 -5.05 -19.46
C ALA A 147 -6.31 -6.39 -18.75
N GLY A 148 -7.22 -6.41 -17.77
CA GLY A 148 -7.61 -7.64 -17.10
C GLY A 148 -8.34 -8.63 -18.01
N MET A 149 -9.23 -8.15 -18.88
CA MET A 149 -9.88 -9.01 -19.88
C MET A 149 -8.85 -9.60 -20.86
N THR A 150 -7.98 -8.78 -21.42
CA THR A 150 -6.97 -9.19 -22.42
C THR A 150 -5.99 -10.22 -21.88
N ILE A 151 -5.39 -9.95 -20.71
CA ILE A 151 -4.40 -10.87 -20.10
C ILE A 151 -5.04 -12.23 -19.79
N ARG A 152 -6.28 -12.22 -19.29
CA ARG A 152 -7.04 -13.44 -19.01
C ARG A 152 -7.30 -14.25 -20.28
N ALA A 153 -7.62 -13.60 -21.39
CA ALA A 153 -7.83 -14.29 -22.65
C ALA A 153 -6.52 -14.90 -23.20
N ASN A 154 -5.41 -14.19 -23.07
CA ASN A 154 -4.15 -14.57 -23.70
C ASN A 154 -3.32 -15.59 -22.91
N SER A 155 -3.30 -15.49 -21.58
CA SER A 155 -2.22 -16.11 -20.79
C SER A 155 -2.68 -16.89 -19.55
N PHE A 156 -3.93 -16.74 -19.13
CA PHE A 156 -4.41 -17.38 -17.90
C PHE A 156 -4.86 -18.83 -18.14
N PRO A 157 -4.83 -19.70 -17.11
CA PRO A 157 -5.44 -21.02 -17.13
C PRO A 157 -6.94 -20.97 -17.39
N GLU A 158 -7.50 -22.04 -17.98
CA GLU A 158 -8.90 -22.13 -18.42
C GLU A 158 -9.90 -21.70 -17.34
N GLU A 159 -9.67 -22.06 -16.08
CA GLU A 159 -10.54 -21.76 -14.95
C GLU A 159 -10.66 -20.26 -14.65
N THR A 160 -9.66 -19.47 -15.06
CA THR A 160 -9.61 -18.02 -14.84
C THR A 160 -9.61 -17.20 -16.13
N GLN A 161 -9.72 -17.87 -17.29
CA GLN A 161 -10.06 -17.23 -18.58
C GLN A 161 -11.51 -16.73 -18.60
N TRP A 162 -11.95 -16.20 -19.74
CA TRP A 162 -13.32 -15.69 -19.89
C TRP A 162 -14.35 -16.80 -19.72
N SER A 163 -15.34 -16.53 -18.87
CA SER A 163 -16.55 -17.34 -18.78
C SER A 163 -17.32 -17.30 -20.10
N GLU A 164 -18.21 -18.28 -20.31
CA GLU A 164 -19.08 -18.27 -21.49
C GLU A 164 -19.98 -17.03 -21.54
N GLY A 165 -20.43 -16.56 -20.37
CA GLY A 165 -21.19 -15.32 -20.23
C GLY A 165 -20.39 -14.08 -20.62
N GLU A 166 -19.12 -14.00 -20.22
CA GLU A 166 -18.20 -12.92 -20.64
C GLU A 166 -17.97 -12.94 -22.15
N ARG A 167 -17.80 -14.12 -22.76
CA ARG A 167 -17.66 -14.28 -24.22
C ARG A 167 -18.92 -13.80 -24.96
N ARG A 168 -20.11 -14.21 -24.52
CA ARG A 168 -21.39 -13.77 -25.11
C ARG A 168 -21.58 -12.27 -25.00
N ALA A 169 -21.31 -11.69 -23.83
CA ALA A 169 -21.38 -10.25 -23.62
C ALA A 169 -20.40 -9.51 -24.54
N MET A 170 -19.15 -9.96 -24.60
CA MET A 170 -18.13 -9.32 -25.44
C MET A 170 -18.50 -9.37 -26.93
N ASN A 171 -18.99 -10.51 -27.43
CA ASN A 171 -19.43 -10.64 -28.82
C ASN A 171 -20.55 -9.64 -29.18
N LEU A 172 -21.45 -9.35 -28.24
CA LEU A 172 -22.53 -8.39 -28.45
C LEU A 172 -22.04 -6.94 -28.39
N PHE A 173 -21.24 -6.60 -27.38
CA PHE A 173 -20.86 -5.21 -27.11
C PHE A 173 -19.62 -4.75 -27.90
N TRP A 174 -18.70 -5.64 -28.27
CA TRP A 174 -17.45 -5.26 -28.92
C TRP A 174 -17.64 -4.43 -30.20
N PRO A 175 -18.54 -4.77 -31.14
CA PRO A 175 -18.77 -3.95 -32.33
C PRO A 175 -19.28 -2.53 -32.01
N LEU A 176 -20.01 -2.36 -30.90
CA LEU A 176 -20.51 -1.07 -30.45
C LEU A 176 -19.41 -0.26 -29.75
N LEU A 177 -18.61 -0.94 -28.92
CA LEU A 177 -17.47 -0.38 -28.21
C LEU A 177 -16.38 0.08 -29.18
N LEU A 178 -16.06 -0.71 -30.21
CA LEU A 178 -15.05 -0.37 -31.23
C LEU A 178 -15.34 0.95 -31.95
N ARG A 179 -16.62 1.35 -32.06
CA ARG A 179 -17.03 2.63 -32.66
C ARG A 179 -16.97 3.82 -31.70
N ALA A 180 -16.94 3.56 -30.40
CA ALA A 180 -17.06 4.59 -29.37
C ALA A 180 -15.76 4.80 -28.57
N LEU A 181 -14.97 3.74 -28.39
CA LEU A 181 -13.75 3.76 -27.58
C LEU A 181 -12.61 4.50 -28.29
N PRO A 182 -11.75 5.18 -27.52
CA PRO A 182 -10.54 5.79 -28.07
C PRO A 182 -9.49 4.72 -28.46
N PRO A 183 -8.55 5.05 -29.38
CA PRO A 183 -7.59 4.09 -29.93
C PRO A 183 -6.70 3.40 -28.88
N ASP A 184 -6.30 4.11 -27.83
CA ASP A 184 -5.50 3.60 -26.73
C ASP A 184 -6.22 2.48 -25.97
N VAL A 185 -7.53 2.63 -25.73
CA VAL A 185 -8.34 1.58 -25.10
C VAL A 185 -8.56 0.40 -26.04
N ILE A 186 -8.81 0.66 -27.33
CA ILE A 186 -8.95 -0.41 -28.33
C ILE A 186 -7.68 -1.27 -28.37
N PHE A 187 -6.51 -0.62 -28.34
CA PHE A 187 -5.22 -1.30 -28.20
C PHE A 187 -5.13 -2.16 -26.94
N ILE A 188 -5.51 -1.63 -25.78
CA ILE A 188 -5.46 -2.40 -24.53
C ILE A 188 -6.37 -3.63 -24.58
N ALA A 189 -7.56 -3.47 -25.16
CA ALA A 189 -8.59 -4.50 -25.24
C ALA A 189 -8.28 -5.59 -26.29
N ASP A 190 -7.64 -5.23 -27.40
CA ASP A 190 -7.32 -6.16 -28.49
C ASP A 190 -6.00 -5.78 -29.19
N PRO A 191 -4.84 -5.97 -28.52
CA PRO A 191 -3.55 -5.47 -29.00
C PRO A 191 -3.10 -6.08 -30.34
N GLU A 192 -3.54 -7.31 -30.62
CA GLU A 192 -3.25 -8.07 -31.85
C GLU A 192 -4.43 -8.07 -32.84
N GLY A 193 -5.56 -7.44 -32.50
CA GLY A 193 -6.73 -7.34 -33.38
C GLY A 193 -7.46 -8.67 -33.64
N SER A 194 -7.20 -9.71 -32.84
CA SER A 194 -7.69 -11.08 -33.07
C SER A 194 -8.47 -11.67 -31.90
N ILE A 195 -8.36 -11.10 -30.70
CA ILE A 195 -8.94 -11.68 -29.47
C ILE A 195 -10.46 -11.55 -29.48
N MET A 196 -10.97 -10.45 -30.03
CA MET A 196 -12.38 -10.07 -29.97
C MET A 196 -13.20 -10.57 -31.18
N GLY A 197 -12.63 -11.44 -32.02
CA GLY A 197 -13.30 -12.07 -33.17
C GLY A 197 -13.60 -11.16 -34.37
N LEU A 198 -13.67 -9.85 -34.16
CA LEU A 198 -13.73 -8.83 -35.22
C LEU A 198 -12.31 -8.29 -35.46
N GLY A 199 -11.72 -8.65 -36.60
CA GLY A 199 -10.44 -8.10 -37.03
C GLY A 199 -10.47 -6.58 -37.03
N ASN A 200 -9.58 -5.94 -36.29
CA ASN A 200 -9.39 -4.48 -36.33
C ASN A 200 -7.91 -4.13 -36.47
N SER A 201 -7.59 -3.07 -37.21
CA SER A 201 -6.20 -2.63 -37.42
C SER A 201 -5.71 -1.66 -36.34
N VAL A 202 -6.60 -1.17 -35.47
CA VAL A 202 -6.29 -0.13 -34.50
C VAL A 202 -5.30 -0.64 -33.45
N GLY A 203 -5.58 -1.79 -32.82
CA GLY A 203 -4.70 -2.36 -31.81
C GLY A 203 -3.28 -2.65 -32.32
N PRO A 204 -3.13 -3.42 -33.42
CA PRO A 204 -1.82 -3.73 -33.98
C PRO A 204 -1.00 -2.50 -34.41
N GLN A 205 -1.67 -1.45 -34.91
CA GLN A 205 -0.98 -0.25 -35.43
C GLN A 205 -0.80 0.85 -34.37
N PHE A 206 -1.38 0.70 -33.17
CA PHE A 206 -1.26 1.71 -32.13
C PHE A 206 0.16 1.77 -31.56
N ILE A 207 0.74 2.97 -31.56
CA ILE A 207 2.09 3.26 -31.06
C ILE A 207 2.11 4.33 -29.95
N GLY A 208 0.95 4.81 -29.50
CA GLY A 208 0.87 5.90 -28.53
C GLY A 208 1.09 7.29 -29.14
N ASN A 209 0.77 8.32 -28.36
CA ASN A 209 0.94 9.72 -28.72
C ASN A 209 2.25 10.28 -28.13
N GLY A 210 3.29 10.33 -28.97
CA GLY A 210 4.60 10.83 -28.57
C GLY A 210 5.53 9.76 -27.97
N THR A 211 6.74 10.17 -27.60
CA THR A 211 7.82 9.26 -27.21
C THR A 211 7.55 8.52 -25.91
N THR A 212 6.97 9.22 -24.91
CA THR A 212 6.59 8.64 -23.62
C THR A 212 5.56 7.52 -23.77
N GLU A 213 4.46 7.78 -24.49
CA GLU A 213 3.45 6.75 -24.72
C GLU A 213 3.97 5.62 -25.60
N MET A 214 4.86 5.90 -26.56
CA MET A 214 5.48 4.86 -27.39
C MET A 214 6.25 3.83 -26.56
N ARG A 215 7.04 4.27 -25.58
CA ARG A 215 7.73 3.35 -24.65
C ARG A 215 6.73 2.56 -23.81
N LEU A 216 5.70 3.22 -23.29
CA LEU A 216 4.65 2.58 -22.49
C LEU A 216 3.86 1.54 -23.30
N VAL A 217 3.52 1.84 -24.55
CA VAL A 217 2.81 0.92 -25.47
C VAL A 217 3.67 -0.29 -25.81
N GLY A 218 4.97 -0.09 -26.07
CA GLY A 218 5.91 -1.21 -26.25
C GLY A 218 5.93 -2.16 -25.05
N ALA A 219 6.05 -1.59 -23.84
CA ALA A 219 5.99 -2.35 -22.60
C ALA A 219 4.62 -3.05 -22.39
N LEU A 220 3.52 -2.38 -22.75
CA LEU A 220 2.17 -2.93 -22.64
C LEU A 220 1.94 -4.13 -23.56
N ARG A 221 2.53 -4.17 -24.77
CA ARG A 221 2.40 -5.35 -25.66
C ARG A 221 2.90 -6.61 -24.97
N GLU A 222 4.06 -6.54 -24.33
CA GLU A 222 4.59 -7.66 -23.57
C GLU A 222 3.72 -8.00 -22.36
N ILE A 223 3.30 -6.99 -21.58
CA ILE A 223 2.47 -7.20 -20.39
C ILE A 223 1.13 -7.85 -20.76
N LEU A 224 0.45 -7.36 -21.80
CA LEU A 224 -0.87 -7.85 -22.23
C LEU A 224 -0.81 -9.26 -22.82
N ALA A 225 0.36 -9.71 -23.27
CA ALA A 225 0.64 -11.09 -23.65
C ALA A 225 0.98 -12.01 -22.46
N GLY A 226 0.96 -11.50 -21.22
CA GLY A 226 1.34 -12.26 -20.02
C GLY A 226 2.84 -12.24 -19.71
N GLY A 227 3.62 -11.40 -20.38
CA GLY A 227 5.08 -11.31 -20.23
C GLY A 227 5.57 -10.53 -19.01
N HIS A 228 6.89 -10.42 -18.88
CA HIS A 228 7.57 -9.87 -17.70
C HIS A 228 8.70 -8.92 -18.10
N LEU A 229 8.44 -7.63 -17.95
CA LEU A 229 9.43 -6.59 -18.24
C LEU A 229 10.74 -6.73 -17.45
N GLY A 230 11.82 -6.29 -18.08
CA GLY A 230 13.12 -6.12 -17.48
C GLY A 230 13.21 -4.95 -16.48
N TYR A 231 14.33 -4.89 -15.76
CA TYR A 231 14.57 -3.86 -14.74
C TYR A 231 14.59 -2.45 -15.35
N GLU A 232 15.39 -2.23 -16.39
CA GLU A 232 15.56 -0.93 -17.03
C GLU A 232 14.27 -0.44 -17.70
N GLU A 233 13.51 -1.36 -18.29
CA GLU A 233 12.23 -1.03 -18.94
C GLU A 233 11.21 -0.53 -17.92
N VAL A 234 11.08 -1.21 -16.77
CA VAL A 234 10.20 -0.75 -15.69
C VAL A 234 10.63 0.62 -15.18
N GLN A 235 11.94 0.83 -14.93
CA GLN A 235 12.41 2.14 -14.46
C GLN A 235 12.21 3.24 -15.49
N GLY A 236 12.53 2.98 -16.76
CA GLY A 236 12.36 3.93 -17.85
C GLY A 236 10.90 4.33 -18.05
N VAL A 237 9.98 3.36 -18.04
CA VAL A 237 8.54 3.66 -18.12
C VAL A 237 8.09 4.50 -16.94
N LEU A 238 8.44 4.12 -15.70
CA LEU A 238 8.01 4.85 -14.51
C LEU A 238 8.50 6.30 -14.50
N LYS A 239 9.76 6.53 -14.85
CA LYS A 239 10.37 7.87 -14.88
C LYS A 239 9.81 8.75 -16.00
N ASP A 240 9.37 8.17 -17.12
CA ASP A 240 8.76 8.96 -18.19
C ASP A 240 7.32 9.37 -17.88
N VAL A 241 6.57 8.53 -17.15
CA VAL A 241 5.12 8.70 -16.95
C VAL A 241 4.78 9.38 -15.62
N LEU A 242 5.72 9.48 -14.69
CA LEU A 242 5.54 10.12 -13.38
C LEU A 242 6.49 11.31 -13.19
N PRO A 243 6.08 12.35 -12.45
CA PRO A 243 4.79 12.52 -11.77
C PRO A 243 3.62 12.71 -12.75
N LEU A 244 2.42 12.27 -12.36
CA LEU A 244 1.20 12.67 -13.06
C LEU A 244 0.97 14.17 -12.84
N LYS A 245 0.93 14.91 -13.94
CA LYS A 245 0.56 16.32 -13.95
C LYS A 245 -0.95 16.43 -14.08
N PHE A 246 -1.57 17.29 -13.29
CA PHE A 246 -3.01 17.55 -13.35
C PHE A 246 -3.25 19.00 -13.73
N GLU A 247 -4.04 19.23 -14.79
CA GLU A 247 -4.60 20.53 -15.15
C GLU A 247 -6.13 20.41 -15.14
N ASP A 248 -6.82 21.31 -14.44
CA ASP A 248 -8.28 21.30 -14.28
C ASP A 248 -8.87 19.93 -13.85
N GLY A 249 -8.15 19.20 -12.99
CA GLY A 249 -8.56 17.88 -12.50
C GLY A 249 -8.41 16.74 -13.51
N LYS A 250 -7.75 16.97 -14.66
CA LYS A 250 -7.42 15.96 -15.67
C LYS A 250 -5.92 15.79 -15.78
N SER A 251 -5.46 14.55 -15.97
CA SER A 251 -4.04 14.29 -16.19
C SER A 251 -3.58 14.82 -17.55
N THR A 252 -2.49 15.59 -17.57
CA THR A 252 -1.86 16.14 -18.77
C THR A 252 -0.48 15.49 -18.97
N GLY A 253 -0.40 14.47 -19.81
CA GLY A 253 0.87 13.82 -20.12
C GLY A 253 0.69 12.45 -20.77
N VAL A 254 0.37 11.45 -19.95
CA VAL A 254 0.16 10.06 -20.38
C VAL A 254 -1.31 9.70 -20.26
N SER A 255 -1.83 8.89 -21.17
CA SER A 255 -3.17 8.34 -21.03
C SER A 255 -3.31 7.52 -19.74
N GLU A 256 -4.29 7.88 -18.91
CA GLU A 256 -4.64 7.13 -17.71
C GLU A 256 -5.05 5.68 -18.01
N SER A 257 -5.62 5.43 -19.20
CA SER A 257 -6.01 4.08 -19.61
C SER A 257 -4.76 3.21 -19.79
N LEU A 258 -3.73 3.73 -20.45
CA LEU A 258 -2.46 3.03 -20.67
C LEU A 258 -1.71 2.81 -19.35
N LEU A 259 -1.63 3.85 -18.51
CA LEU A 259 -0.94 3.74 -17.22
C LEU A 259 -1.67 2.78 -16.26
N SER A 260 -3.01 2.82 -16.22
CA SER A 260 -3.77 1.88 -15.40
C SER A 260 -3.66 0.44 -15.91
N ALA A 261 -3.68 0.23 -17.22
CA ALA A 261 -3.42 -1.05 -17.86
C ALA A 261 -2.02 -1.58 -17.50
N PHE A 262 -1.01 -0.72 -17.49
CA PHE A 262 0.37 -1.09 -17.14
C PHE A 262 0.47 -1.56 -15.68
N LEU A 263 -0.10 -0.79 -14.74
CA LEU A 263 -0.06 -1.13 -13.33
C LEU A 263 -0.86 -2.41 -13.00
N ILE A 264 -2.03 -2.57 -13.60
CA ILE A 264 -2.87 -3.77 -13.41
C ILE A 264 -2.27 -4.98 -14.10
N GLY A 265 -1.77 -4.84 -15.33
CA GLY A 265 -1.17 -5.95 -16.04
C GLY A 265 0.07 -6.49 -15.34
N GLN A 266 0.95 -5.62 -14.86
CA GLN A 266 2.09 -6.03 -14.05
C GLN A 266 1.69 -6.75 -12.76
N ARG A 267 0.60 -6.32 -12.13
CA ARG A 267 0.02 -6.98 -10.95
C ARG A 267 -0.53 -8.38 -11.31
N MET A 268 -1.22 -8.48 -12.45
CA MET A 268 -1.85 -9.73 -12.90
C MET A 268 -0.84 -10.78 -13.34
N ASN A 269 0.25 -10.37 -13.99
CA ASN A 269 1.34 -11.27 -14.40
C ASN A 269 2.22 -11.73 -13.23
N ARG A 270 1.90 -11.33 -11.99
CA ARG A 270 2.70 -11.52 -10.77
C ARG A 270 4.04 -10.79 -10.83
N GLU A 271 4.42 -10.24 -9.69
CA GLU A 271 5.66 -9.50 -9.55
C GLU A 271 6.85 -10.47 -9.38
N THR A 272 7.90 -10.27 -10.16
CA THR A 272 9.20 -10.94 -10.00
C THR A 272 10.14 -10.04 -9.19
N ASP A 273 11.13 -10.61 -8.52
CA ASP A 273 12.17 -9.87 -7.79
C ASP A 273 12.80 -8.72 -8.58
N ARG A 274 13.11 -8.97 -9.87
CA ARG A 274 13.71 -7.96 -10.75
C ARG A 274 12.79 -6.75 -10.94
N LYS A 275 11.50 -6.98 -11.20
CA LYS A 275 10.47 -5.94 -11.32
C LYS A 275 10.28 -5.19 -10.01
N LEU A 276 10.15 -5.89 -8.89
CA LEU A 276 10.01 -5.26 -7.58
C LEU A 276 11.22 -4.39 -7.23
N LYS A 277 12.44 -4.85 -7.54
CA LYS A 277 13.64 -4.03 -7.39
C LYS A 277 13.55 -2.75 -8.24
N ALA A 278 13.11 -2.85 -9.50
CA ALA A 278 12.96 -1.69 -10.38
C ALA A 278 11.97 -0.65 -9.81
N TYR A 279 10.79 -1.11 -9.37
CA TYR A 279 9.80 -0.25 -8.71
C TYR A 279 10.35 0.39 -7.43
N CYS A 280 11.09 -0.37 -6.61
CA CYS A 280 11.61 0.09 -5.34
C CYS A 280 12.64 1.22 -5.50
N LEU A 281 13.49 1.14 -6.52
CA LEU A 281 14.62 2.06 -6.72
C LEU A 281 14.35 3.15 -7.76
N ALA A 282 13.19 3.13 -8.43
CA ALA A 282 12.91 4.03 -9.58
C ALA A 282 13.03 5.52 -9.22
N PHE A 283 12.67 5.89 -7.99
CA PHE A 283 12.60 7.29 -7.55
C PHE A 283 13.55 7.58 -6.38
N ASP A 284 14.59 6.76 -6.19
CA ASP A 284 15.51 6.96 -5.07
C ASP A 284 16.20 8.33 -5.08
N ASP A 285 16.55 8.79 -6.29
CA ASP A 285 17.26 10.05 -6.51
C ASP A 285 16.31 11.23 -6.87
N GLU A 286 14.99 11.06 -6.76
CA GLU A 286 14.01 12.09 -7.16
C GLU A 286 14.24 13.44 -6.46
N LEU A 287 14.64 13.40 -5.18
CA LEU A 287 14.92 14.58 -4.37
C LEU A 287 16.42 14.76 -4.07
N GLY A 288 17.28 14.09 -4.87
CA GLY A 288 18.70 13.98 -4.58
C GLY A 288 19.03 12.92 -3.52
N PRO A 289 20.29 12.87 -3.05
CA PRO A 289 20.74 11.84 -2.12
C PRO A 289 20.02 11.96 -0.76
N ALA A 290 19.62 10.82 -0.19
CA ALA A 290 19.02 10.77 1.13
C ALA A 290 19.96 11.36 2.20
N PRO A 291 19.47 12.25 3.09
CA PRO A 291 20.28 12.81 4.16
C PRO A 291 20.73 11.71 5.13
N VAL A 292 21.89 11.89 5.75
CA VAL A 292 22.50 10.93 6.67
C VAL A 292 22.44 11.46 8.10
N ALA A 293 21.68 10.78 8.96
CA ALA A 293 21.55 11.07 10.39
C ALA A 293 22.76 10.53 11.19
N ASP A 294 23.24 11.34 12.13
CA ASP A 294 24.34 11.02 13.05
C ASP A 294 23.87 10.21 14.26
N VAL A 295 23.33 9.02 13.99
CA VAL A 295 22.82 8.08 15.00
C VAL A 295 23.50 6.71 14.87
N SER A 296 23.65 6.01 16.01
CA SER A 296 24.29 4.69 16.08
C SER A 296 23.45 3.58 15.44
N SER A 297 22.13 3.74 15.42
CA SER A 297 21.17 2.87 14.77
C SER A 297 19.96 3.65 14.25
N LEU A 298 19.36 3.19 13.15
CA LEU A 298 18.07 3.70 12.65
C LEU A 298 17.20 2.54 12.18
N THR A 299 15.98 2.45 12.71
CA THR A 299 14.97 1.49 12.25
C THR A 299 13.90 2.17 11.43
N HIS A 300 13.76 1.74 10.18
CA HIS A 300 12.72 2.18 9.25
C HIS A 300 11.46 1.32 9.42
N TYR A 301 10.30 1.96 9.61
CA TYR A 301 9.02 1.28 9.70
C TYR A 301 8.19 1.54 8.44
N GLY A 302 8.10 0.51 7.60
CA GLY A 302 7.35 0.49 6.35
C GLY A 302 6.07 -0.32 6.47
N GLU A 303 5.06 0.33 7.00
CA GLU A 303 3.73 -0.22 7.19
C GLU A 303 2.92 -0.15 5.88
N PRO A 304 1.93 -1.04 5.61
CA PRO A 304 1.02 -0.86 4.48
C PRO A 304 0.34 0.52 4.46
N TYR A 305 0.55 1.26 3.37
CA TYR A 305 0.11 2.66 3.22
C TYR A 305 -1.40 2.83 3.15
N ASP A 306 -2.14 1.80 2.73
CA ASP A 306 -3.61 1.84 2.64
C ASP A 306 -4.33 1.65 3.98
N GLY A 307 -3.56 1.65 5.08
CA GLY A 307 -4.05 1.74 6.44
C GLY A 307 -4.81 0.52 6.93
N ASN A 308 -5.32 0.60 8.15
CA ASN A 308 -6.08 -0.47 8.79
C ASN A 308 -7.50 -0.05 9.20
N THR A 309 -8.47 -0.95 9.00
CA THR A 309 -9.89 -0.72 9.36
C THR A 309 -10.40 -1.69 10.41
N ARG A 310 -9.55 -2.63 10.86
CA ARG A 310 -9.95 -3.77 11.70
C ARG A 310 -9.24 -3.81 13.04
N PHE A 311 -8.07 -3.19 13.15
CA PHE A 311 -7.28 -3.19 14.38
C PHE A 311 -6.39 -1.95 14.47
N PHE A 312 -5.97 -1.66 15.70
CA PHE A 312 -5.05 -0.58 16.03
C PHE A 312 -3.61 -0.94 15.65
N ARG A 313 -2.89 0.00 15.03
CA ARG A 313 -1.48 -0.16 14.67
C ARG A 313 -0.60 0.38 15.80
N SER A 314 0.22 -0.48 16.38
CA SER A 314 1.08 -0.14 17.51
C SER A 314 2.39 0.55 17.11
N THR A 315 2.65 0.75 15.82
CA THR A 315 3.96 1.16 15.30
C THR A 315 4.40 2.55 15.82
N LEU A 316 3.47 3.51 15.93
CA LEU A 316 3.74 4.81 16.56
C LEU A 316 4.15 4.67 18.03
N PHE A 317 3.47 3.81 18.78
CA PHE A 317 3.80 3.54 20.18
C PHE A 317 5.16 2.85 20.31
N VAL A 318 5.45 1.87 19.44
CA VAL A 318 6.75 1.18 19.40
C VAL A 318 7.88 2.17 19.13
N ALA A 319 7.72 3.09 18.17
CA ALA A 319 8.72 4.10 17.86
C ALA A 319 8.97 5.04 19.06
N ALA A 320 7.91 5.56 19.69
CA ALA A 320 8.03 6.42 20.86
C ALA A 320 8.74 5.70 22.03
N VAL A 321 8.40 4.43 22.29
CA VAL A 321 9.07 3.63 23.32
C VAL A 321 10.55 3.41 22.97
N ARG A 322 10.87 3.10 21.71
CA ARG A 322 12.27 2.94 21.26
C ARG A 322 13.09 4.22 21.47
N SER A 323 12.52 5.39 21.17
CA SER A 323 13.18 6.67 21.43
C SER A 323 13.51 6.85 22.91
N CYS A 324 12.62 6.43 23.83
CA CYS A 324 12.92 6.47 25.28
C CYS A 324 14.09 5.56 25.69
N TYR A 325 14.44 4.56 24.89
CA TYR A 325 15.62 3.71 25.08
C TYR A 325 16.85 4.19 24.31
N GLY A 326 16.79 5.36 23.66
CA GLY A 326 17.88 5.91 22.86
C GLY A 326 18.03 5.26 21.48
N GLU A 327 17.00 4.58 20.99
CA GLU A 327 17.00 3.86 19.72
C GLU A 327 16.18 4.61 18.67
N SER A 328 16.84 5.12 17.63
CA SER A 328 16.16 5.99 16.66
C SER A 328 15.26 5.24 15.68
N SER A 329 14.15 5.87 15.30
CA SER A 329 13.16 5.29 14.38
C SER A 329 12.69 6.29 13.32
N LEU A 330 12.54 5.82 12.08
CA LEU A 330 11.87 6.56 11.01
C LEU A 330 10.62 5.80 10.60
N LEU A 331 9.44 6.40 10.79
CA LEU A 331 8.21 5.90 10.20
C LEU A 331 7.96 6.62 8.87
N HIS A 332 7.32 5.93 7.94
CA HIS A 332 6.90 6.56 6.70
C HIS A 332 5.59 5.98 6.18
N GLY A 333 4.81 6.83 5.50
CA GLY A 333 3.44 6.50 5.13
C GLY A 333 2.82 7.54 4.22
N VAL A 334 1.49 7.65 4.30
CA VAL A 334 0.70 8.62 3.55
C VAL A 334 -0.59 8.92 4.33
N GLU A 335 -1.21 10.07 4.08
CA GLU A 335 -2.43 10.48 4.77
C GLU A 335 -3.63 9.61 4.41
N TRP A 336 -3.70 9.13 3.17
CA TRP A 336 -4.77 8.27 2.71
C TRP A 336 -4.35 7.53 1.44
N MET A 337 -4.66 6.23 1.36
CA MET A 337 -4.34 5.43 0.18
C MET A 337 -5.41 4.36 -0.11
N PRO A 338 -5.90 4.26 -1.36
CA PRO A 338 -6.79 3.18 -1.79
C PRO A 338 -6.03 1.84 -1.91
N PRO A 339 -6.74 0.70 -1.98
CA PRO A 339 -8.20 0.57 -2.08
C PRO A 339 -8.91 0.43 -0.73
N LYS A 340 -8.17 0.28 0.37
CA LYS A 340 -8.74 0.10 1.70
C LYS A 340 -9.10 1.42 2.36
N GLY A 341 -8.26 2.46 2.18
CA GLY A 341 -8.52 3.78 2.74
C GLY A 341 -8.70 3.75 4.26
N GLY A 342 -7.94 2.90 4.95
CA GLY A 342 -8.03 2.72 6.39
C GLY A 342 -7.31 3.81 7.18
N VAL A 343 -7.25 3.59 8.50
CA VAL A 343 -6.51 4.47 9.41
C VAL A 343 -5.02 4.32 9.20
N THR A 344 -4.31 5.44 9.02
CA THR A 344 -2.85 5.51 8.85
C THR A 344 -2.18 6.23 10.02
N GLU A 345 -0.87 6.04 10.15
CA GLU A 345 -0.03 6.70 11.15
C GLU A 345 -0.09 8.24 10.99
N GLU A 346 -0.13 8.74 9.76
CA GLU A 346 -0.25 10.18 9.47
C GLU A 346 -1.56 10.77 10.02
N GLN A 347 -2.67 10.06 9.82
CA GLN A 347 -3.97 10.50 10.35
C GLN A 347 -3.96 10.57 11.87
N MET A 348 -3.33 9.58 12.52
CA MET A 348 -3.17 9.57 13.98
C MET A 348 -2.27 10.72 14.47
N LEU A 349 -1.14 10.94 13.81
CA LEU A 349 -0.21 12.03 14.14
C LEU A 349 -0.86 13.40 13.98
N ASN A 350 -1.53 13.64 12.85
CA ASN A 350 -2.27 14.89 12.62
C ASN A 350 -3.37 15.10 13.66
N PHE A 351 -4.10 14.05 14.02
CA PHE A 351 -5.11 14.12 15.09
C PHE A 351 -4.50 14.46 16.46
N MET A 352 -3.28 14.00 16.73
CA MET A 352 -2.52 14.33 17.95
C MET A 352 -1.88 15.73 17.92
N GLY A 353 -2.00 16.48 16.81
CA GLY A 353 -1.41 17.80 16.64
C GLY A 353 0.07 17.79 16.23
N ALA A 354 0.59 16.66 15.75
CA ALA A 354 1.96 16.59 15.24
C ALA A 354 2.04 17.15 13.81
N ASN A 355 3.16 17.81 13.48
CA ASN A 355 3.43 18.24 12.10
C ASN A 355 3.89 17.05 11.25
N THR A 356 3.15 16.71 10.20
CA THR A 356 3.48 15.64 9.25
C THR A 356 4.05 16.16 7.93
N ASN A 357 4.09 17.48 7.74
CA ASN A 357 4.68 18.15 6.59
C ASN A 357 6.15 18.48 6.92
N LEU A 358 6.97 17.44 6.97
CA LEU A 358 8.38 17.52 7.28
C LEU A 358 9.22 17.21 6.05
N SER A 359 10.15 18.10 5.73
CA SER A 359 11.22 17.78 4.79
C SER A 359 12.11 16.67 5.34
N LEU A 360 12.85 15.98 4.46
CA LEU A 360 13.79 14.93 4.86
C LEU A 360 14.87 15.45 5.82
N HIS A 361 15.27 16.72 5.69
CA HIS A 361 16.24 17.36 6.60
C HIS A 361 15.66 17.65 7.98
N GLN A 362 14.43 18.17 8.06
CA GLN A 362 13.76 18.39 9.36
C GLN A 362 13.50 17.08 10.09
N ALA A 363 13.10 16.03 9.37
CA ALA A 363 12.96 14.70 9.98
C ALA A 363 14.30 14.11 10.46
N LYS A 364 15.40 14.38 9.75
CA LYS A 364 16.75 14.04 10.23
C LYS A 364 17.05 14.75 11.55
N GLU A 365 16.76 16.04 11.68
CA GLU A 365 16.98 16.79 12.92
C GLU A 365 16.19 16.19 14.10
N LEU A 366 14.94 15.78 13.89
CA LEU A 366 14.13 15.09 14.91
C LEU A 366 14.68 13.71 15.30
N ILE A 367 15.26 12.98 14.34
CA ILE A 367 15.90 11.67 14.58
C ILE A 367 17.17 11.82 15.43
N GLU A 368 17.93 12.91 15.23
CA GLU A 368 19.18 13.21 15.94
C GLU A 368 18.95 13.84 17.32
N ASP A 369 17.76 14.41 17.58
CA ASP A 369 17.41 14.99 18.87
C ASP A 369 17.20 13.89 19.93
N GLU A 370 18.04 13.89 20.97
CA GLU A 370 17.99 12.93 22.08
C GLU A 370 16.67 12.97 22.89
N GLU A 371 15.93 14.07 22.83
CA GLU A 371 14.64 14.21 23.52
C GLU A 371 13.46 13.75 22.63
N VAL A 372 13.68 13.52 21.33
CA VAL A 372 12.66 13.06 20.37
C VAL A 372 12.96 11.67 19.83
N GLY A 373 14.10 11.47 19.16
CA GLY A 373 14.59 10.17 18.69
C GLY A 373 13.80 9.49 17.57
N PHE A 374 12.71 10.09 17.06
CA PHE A 374 11.99 9.54 15.92
C PHE A 374 11.35 10.61 15.05
N ALA A 375 11.09 10.26 13.79
CA ALA A 375 10.36 11.11 12.86
C ALA A 375 9.35 10.30 12.03
N TYR A 376 8.37 11.01 11.47
CA TYR A 376 7.46 10.50 10.45
C TYR A 376 7.66 11.28 9.16
N ILE A 377 7.74 10.58 8.03
CA ILE A 377 7.85 11.16 6.70
C ILE A 377 6.65 10.75 5.84
N SER A 378 5.92 11.74 5.33
CA SER A 378 4.83 11.49 4.38
C SER A 378 5.37 11.25 2.97
N GLN A 379 4.67 10.41 2.21
CA GLN A 379 4.97 10.13 0.81
C GLN A 379 4.94 11.39 -0.06
N HIS A 380 4.11 12.38 0.25
CA HIS A 380 4.05 13.61 -0.52
C HIS A 380 5.32 14.46 -0.39
N GLU A 381 6.00 14.40 0.76
CA GLU A 381 7.28 15.07 1.00
C GLU A 381 8.46 14.27 0.42
N ALA A 382 8.40 12.93 0.48
CA ALA A 382 9.53 12.09 0.09
C ALA A 382 9.53 11.64 -1.38
N ARG A 383 8.35 11.41 -1.97
CA ARG A 383 8.18 10.83 -3.32
C ARG A 383 6.97 11.42 -4.04
N PRO A 384 7.00 12.71 -4.44
CA PRO A 384 5.91 13.36 -5.16
C PRO A 384 5.43 12.59 -6.40
N SER A 385 6.35 11.95 -7.14
CA SER A 385 6.03 11.10 -8.29
C SER A 385 5.10 9.93 -7.94
N LEU A 386 5.37 9.23 -6.85
CA LEU A 386 4.51 8.12 -6.40
C LEU A 386 3.21 8.63 -5.77
N TYR A 387 3.30 9.74 -5.04
CA TYR A 387 2.15 10.39 -4.43
C TYR A 387 1.09 10.83 -5.47
N SER A 388 1.53 11.28 -6.65
CA SER A 388 0.65 11.67 -7.76
C SER A 388 -0.31 10.56 -8.24
N LEU A 389 -0.04 9.30 -7.90
CA LEU A 389 -0.86 8.14 -8.31
C LEU A 389 -2.09 7.88 -7.43
N ILE A 390 -2.29 8.58 -6.31
CA ILE A 390 -3.39 8.27 -5.36
C ILE A 390 -4.76 8.23 -6.05
N GLY A 391 -5.07 9.23 -6.87
CA GLY A 391 -6.33 9.30 -7.61
C GLY A 391 -6.49 8.10 -8.55
N LEU A 392 -5.47 7.82 -9.39
CA LEU A 392 -5.49 6.69 -10.31
C LEU A 392 -5.62 5.34 -9.56
N ARG A 393 -4.93 5.18 -8.43
CA ARG A 393 -4.98 3.95 -7.60
C ARG A 393 -6.38 3.67 -7.05
N GLU A 394 -7.20 4.69 -6.86
CA GLU A 394 -8.59 4.50 -6.45
C GLU A 394 -9.41 3.83 -7.55
N HIS A 395 -9.23 4.28 -8.79
CA HIS A 395 -9.95 3.79 -9.95
C HIS A 395 -9.52 2.39 -10.42
N ILE A 396 -8.31 1.92 -10.09
CA ILE A 396 -7.89 0.56 -10.46
C ILE A 396 -8.29 -0.51 -9.45
N LYS A 397 -8.78 -0.13 -8.26
CA LYS A 397 -9.22 -1.00 -7.14
C LYS A 397 -8.17 -1.93 -6.52
N LYS A 398 -7.07 -2.22 -7.21
CA LYS A 398 -6.05 -3.18 -6.79
C LYS A 398 -4.79 -2.47 -6.33
N ARG A 399 -4.05 -3.15 -5.46
CA ARG A 399 -2.72 -2.71 -5.07
C ARG A 399 -1.77 -2.98 -6.24
N PRO A 400 -1.14 -1.96 -6.84
CA PRO A 400 -0.12 -2.17 -7.87
C PRO A 400 1.19 -2.68 -7.24
N PRO A 401 2.19 -3.10 -8.04
CA PRO A 401 3.50 -3.53 -7.53
C PRO A 401 4.15 -2.52 -6.56
N LEU A 402 3.93 -1.22 -6.80
CA LEU A 402 4.37 -0.11 -5.94
C LEU A 402 3.96 -0.27 -4.47
N ALA A 403 2.76 -0.79 -4.20
CA ALA A 403 2.27 -0.98 -2.82
C ALA A 403 3.12 -1.97 -2.01
N THR A 404 3.88 -2.85 -2.68
CA THR A 404 4.85 -3.72 -2.02
C THR A 404 6.13 -2.95 -1.70
N THR A 405 6.63 -2.16 -2.65
CA THR A 405 7.94 -1.51 -2.57
C THR A 405 7.95 -0.24 -1.74
N GLU A 406 6.81 0.44 -1.61
CA GLU A 406 6.60 1.63 -0.75
C GLU A 406 6.96 1.37 0.72
N LYS A 407 6.95 0.10 1.13
CA LYS A 407 7.23 -0.35 2.51
C LYS A 407 8.72 -0.62 2.78
N VAL A 408 9.58 -0.51 1.77
CA VAL A 408 11.02 -0.81 1.90
C VAL A 408 11.81 0.37 1.36
N GLN A 409 11.64 1.52 2.01
CA GLN A 409 12.26 2.79 1.62
C GLN A 409 13.29 3.23 2.66
N GLN A 410 14.32 3.94 2.21
CA GLN A 410 15.35 4.55 3.05
C GLN A 410 15.40 6.06 2.75
N PHE A 411 14.35 6.79 3.17
CA PHE A 411 14.26 8.23 2.91
C PHE A 411 15.34 9.05 3.65
N ILE A 412 15.83 8.52 4.77
CA ILE A 412 16.97 9.02 5.53
C ILE A 412 17.88 7.82 5.79
N ARG A 413 19.19 8.02 5.86
CA ARG A 413 20.15 6.97 6.20
C ARG A 413 20.78 7.25 7.57
N ALA A 414 21.41 6.26 8.18
CA ALA A 414 22.20 6.45 9.39
C ALA A 414 23.69 6.35 9.11
N LYS A 415 24.53 7.03 9.90
CA LYS A 415 25.97 6.70 9.98
C LYS A 415 26.19 5.31 10.56
N GLY A 416 25.34 4.89 11.50
CA GLY A 416 25.37 3.60 12.15
C GLY A 416 24.59 2.51 11.43
N LYS A 417 24.06 1.54 12.20
CA LYS A 417 23.37 0.36 11.65
C LYS A 417 21.94 0.70 11.23
N GLU A 418 21.54 0.21 10.07
CA GLU A 418 20.19 0.40 9.54
C GLU A 418 19.39 -0.90 9.58
N SER A 419 18.12 -0.81 9.97
CA SER A 419 17.18 -1.93 9.97
C SER A 419 15.86 -1.52 9.33
N ILE A 420 15.15 -2.45 8.70
CA ILE A 420 13.79 -2.20 8.16
C ILE A 420 12.82 -3.21 8.77
N VAL A 421 11.69 -2.70 9.27
CA VAL A 421 10.52 -3.48 9.67
C VAL A 421 9.40 -3.18 8.68
N ALA A 422 8.91 -4.19 7.96
CA ALA A 422 7.83 -4.02 6.99
C ALA A 422 6.61 -4.90 7.29
N GLY A 423 5.42 -4.28 7.28
CA GLY A 423 4.14 -4.98 7.44
C GLY A 423 3.64 -5.56 6.11
N PHE A 424 2.90 -6.67 6.13
CA PHE A 424 2.21 -7.17 4.93
C PHE A 424 0.93 -7.96 5.27
N TYR A 425 0.02 -8.04 4.29
CA TYR A 425 -1.29 -8.68 4.48
C TYR A 425 -1.36 -10.11 3.93
N HIS A 426 -0.78 -10.32 2.75
CA HIS A 426 -0.96 -11.54 1.96
C HIS A 426 0.28 -12.41 2.03
N GLU A 427 0.10 -13.70 2.21
CA GLU A 427 1.19 -14.68 2.13
C GLU A 427 1.87 -14.63 0.76
N GLY A 428 3.17 -14.95 0.75
CA GLY A 428 4.01 -14.92 -0.44
C GLY A 428 4.72 -13.59 -0.66
N TYR A 429 4.61 -12.63 0.26
CA TYR A 429 5.34 -11.35 0.22
C TYR A 429 6.48 -11.27 1.24
N GLU A 430 6.70 -12.32 2.04
CA GLU A 430 7.80 -12.46 2.98
C GLU A 430 9.16 -12.33 2.26
N GLU A 431 9.44 -13.28 1.35
CA GLU A 431 10.70 -13.36 0.62
C GLU A 431 10.93 -12.14 -0.29
N PRO A 432 9.94 -11.66 -1.07
CA PRO A 432 10.14 -10.44 -1.86
C PRO A 432 10.53 -9.21 -1.03
N LEU A 433 9.91 -9.01 0.15
CA LEU A 433 10.24 -7.88 1.01
C LEU A 433 11.65 -8.03 1.62
N LEU A 434 12.00 -9.22 2.11
CA LEU A 434 13.36 -9.49 2.63
C LEU A 434 14.43 -9.35 1.54
N MET A 435 14.14 -9.79 0.31
CA MET A 435 15.01 -9.58 -0.84
C MET A 435 15.23 -8.09 -1.10
N LEU A 436 14.17 -7.26 -1.08
CA LEU A 436 14.31 -5.81 -1.24
C LEU A 436 15.16 -5.18 -0.13
N MET A 437 14.94 -5.57 1.13
CA MET A 437 15.77 -5.11 2.26
C MET A 437 17.25 -5.48 2.06
N LYS A 438 17.53 -6.71 1.64
CA LYS A 438 18.90 -7.13 1.30
C LYS A 438 19.50 -6.31 0.16
N ARG A 439 18.70 -5.97 -0.86
CA ARG A 439 19.14 -5.12 -1.98
C ARG A 439 19.37 -3.66 -1.58
N ARG A 440 18.66 -3.16 -0.58
CA ARG A 440 18.88 -1.85 0.05
C ARG A 440 20.19 -1.79 0.84
N GLY A 441 20.74 -2.95 1.23
CA GLY A 441 21.97 -3.02 2.00
C GLY A 441 21.79 -2.67 3.48
N VAL A 442 20.57 -2.84 4.01
CA VAL A 442 20.34 -2.70 5.46
C VAL A 442 20.94 -3.88 6.22
N HIS A 443 21.31 -3.65 7.48
CA HIS A 443 22.01 -4.62 8.31
C HIS A 443 21.06 -5.70 8.84
N SER A 444 19.78 -5.35 9.03
CA SER A 444 18.75 -6.30 9.42
C SER A 444 17.40 -5.98 8.79
N GLY A 445 16.57 -7.00 8.62
CA GLY A 445 15.24 -6.88 8.04
C GLY A 445 14.26 -7.80 8.75
N LEU A 446 13.07 -7.26 9.07
CA LEU A 446 11.97 -8.01 9.68
C LEU A 446 10.69 -7.77 8.88
N VAL A 447 10.00 -8.84 8.52
CA VAL A 447 8.69 -8.78 7.85
C VAL A 447 7.62 -9.34 8.78
N VAL A 448 6.54 -8.59 8.98
CA VAL A 448 5.47 -8.96 9.92
C VAL A 448 4.14 -9.05 9.19
N LYS A 449 3.50 -10.22 9.27
CA LYS A 449 2.15 -10.41 8.73
C LYS A 449 1.11 -9.80 9.65
N GLU A 450 0.36 -8.83 9.14
CA GLU A 450 -0.53 -7.97 9.93
C GLU A 450 -1.72 -8.70 10.59
N TYR A 451 -2.11 -9.91 10.14
CA TYR A 451 -3.18 -10.66 10.82
C TYR A 451 -2.72 -11.43 12.06
N HIS A 452 -1.42 -11.72 12.21
CA HIS A 452 -0.90 -12.36 13.44
C HIS A 452 -0.94 -11.43 14.66
N ILE A 453 -1.15 -10.13 14.42
CA ILE A 453 -1.45 -9.09 15.43
C ILE A 453 -2.82 -9.35 16.11
N ARG A 454 -3.70 -10.13 15.50
CA ARG A 454 -5.07 -10.38 15.99
C ARG A 454 -5.16 -11.46 17.09
N VAL A 455 -4.20 -12.40 17.14
CA VAL A 455 -4.28 -13.60 18.00
C VAL A 455 -3.32 -13.52 19.20
N LEU A 456 -2.24 -12.75 19.08
CA LEU A 456 -1.33 -12.49 20.20
C LEU A 456 -1.80 -11.22 20.89
N GLY A 457 -2.62 -11.37 21.95
CA GLY A 457 -3.12 -10.25 22.74
C GLY A 457 -2.03 -9.22 23.03
N SER A 458 -2.41 -7.95 23.04
CA SER A 458 -1.57 -6.74 23.08
C SER A 458 -0.43 -6.73 24.12
N ARG A 459 -0.48 -7.60 25.12
CA ARG A 459 0.60 -7.82 26.10
C ARG A 459 1.75 -8.68 25.59
N LEU A 460 1.50 -9.75 24.84
CA LEU A 460 2.60 -10.62 24.39
C LEU A 460 3.38 -9.95 23.25
N MET A 461 2.72 -9.15 22.42
CA MET A 461 3.31 -8.54 21.22
C MET A 461 4.24 -7.35 21.50
N LEU A 462 3.90 -6.50 22.48
CA LEU A 462 4.84 -5.48 22.96
C LEU A 462 6.08 -6.17 23.53
N TRP A 463 5.89 -7.28 24.25
CA TRP A 463 6.99 -8.09 24.73
C TRP A 463 7.73 -8.80 23.60
N THR A 464 7.11 -9.34 22.55
CA THR A 464 7.84 -10.00 21.43
C THR A 464 8.57 -9.01 20.53
N MET A 465 8.01 -7.81 20.27
CA MET A 465 8.70 -6.77 19.51
C MET A 465 9.86 -6.17 20.32
N ILE A 466 9.68 -5.95 21.63
CA ILE A 466 10.75 -5.51 22.53
C ILE A 466 11.78 -6.62 22.77
N LEU A 467 11.37 -7.88 23.01
CA LEU A 467 12.27 -9.03 23.21
C LEU A 467 13.02 -9.41 21.94
N ASN A 468 12.39 -9.48 20.77
CA ASN A 468 13.13 -9.80 19.53
C ASN A 468 14.11 -8.68 19.15
N GLN A 469 13.85 -7.42 19.52
CA GLN A 469 14.82 -6.34 19.36
C GLN A 469 15.93 -6.36 20.42
N LEU A 470 15.66 -6.77 21.66
CA LEU A 470 16.69 -7.02 22.68
C LEU A 470 17.56 -8.25 22.34
N ILE A 471 16.98 -9.28 21.72
CA ILE A 471 17.71 -10.47 21.24
C ILE A 471 18.67 -10.09 20.08
N HIS A 472 18.37 -9.03 19.32
CA HIS A 472 19.28 -8.51 18.29
C HIS A 472 20.55 -7.84 18.85
N GLN A 473 20.65 -7.57 20.16
CA GLN A 473 21.95 -7.20 20.77
C GLN A 473 22.88 -8.42 20.92
N GLU A 474 22.36 -9.65 20.99
CA GLU A 474 23.15 -10.89 21.19
C GLU A 474 23.31 -11.77 19.95
N LEU A 475 22.45 -11.64 18.92
CA LEU A 475 22.48 -12.50 17.73
C LEU A 475 23.31 -11.99 16.54
N ILE A 476 24.18 -11.00 16.77
CA ILE A 476 25.02 -10.37 15.73
C ILE A 476 26.23 -11.24 15.30
N ASP A 477 26.50 -12.37 15.93
CA ASP A 477 27.70 -13.18 15.63
C ASP A 477 27.49 -14.44 14.76
N ARG A 478 26.32 -14.64 14.12
CA ARG A 478 26.13 -15.82 13.22
C ARG A 478 25.23 -15.59 12.01
N ILE A 479 25.64 -14.72 11.09
CA ILE A 479 25.45 -14.85 9.62
C ILE A 479 26.71 -14.26 8.99
#